data_AF-A0A3C0HL16-F1
#
_entry.id   AF-A0A3C0HL16-F1
#
_cell.length_a   1.000
_cell.length_b   1.000
_cell.length_c   1.000
_cell.angle_alpha   90.00
_cell.angle_beta   90.00
_cell.angle_gamma   90.00
#
_symmetry.space_group_name_H-M   'P 1'
#
loop_
_entity.id
_entity.type
_entity.pdbx_description
1 polymer ?
#
loop_
_entity_poly.entity_id
_entity_poly.type
_entity_poly.pdbx_seq_one_letter_code
_entity_poly.pdbx_strand_id
1 'polypeptide(L)' 'MKDHLRELLAQALLDLRRHGRLPADAALPEILIDRTRTPEHGEYATNLALTLAKP' A
#
# COMPACT_ATOMS: atom_id res chain seq x y z
N MET A 1 -12.63 -8.23 -4.91
CA MET A 1 -11.21 -8.26 -5.33
C MET A 1 -10.43 -7.05 -4.83
N LYS A 2 -10.80 -5.81 -5.19
CA LYS A 2 -10.11 -4.61 -4.67
C LYS A 2 -10.08 -4.55 -3.14
N ASP A 3 -11.17 -4.88 -2.46
CA ASP A 3 -11.23 -4.86 -0.98
C ASP A 3 -10.26 -5.86 -0.35
N HIS A 4 -10.19 -7.07 -0.90
CA HIS A 4 -9.23 -8.07 -0.45
C HIS A 4 -7.77 -7.61 -0.63
N LEU A 5 -7.45 -6.95 -1.75
CA LEU A 5 -6.12 -6.36 -1.94
C LEU A 5 -5.84 -5.24 -0.92
N ARG A 6 -6.85 -4.46 -0.51
CA ARG A 6 -6.69 -3.45 0.55
C ARG A 6 -6.40 -4.09 1.90
N GLU A 7 -7.10 -5.16 2.26
CA GLU A 7 -6.88 -5.91 3.49
C GLU A 7 -5.44 -6.47 3.55
N LEU A 8 -4.99 -7.09 2.45
CA LEU A 8 -3.62 -7.63 2.35
C LEU A 8 -2.56 -6.53 2.48
N LEU A 9 -2.76 -5.38 1.84
CA LEU A 9 -1.84 -4.25 1.95
C LEU A 9 -1.84 -3.66 3.36
N ALA A 10 -3.00 -3.54 4.01
CA ALA A 10 -3.09 -3.07 5.40
C ALA A 10 -2.34 -4.00 6.35
N GLN A 11 -2.49 -5.31 6.20
CA GLN A 11 -1.75 -6.30 6.98
C GLN A 11 -0.24 -6.18 6.76
N ALA A 12 0.20 -6.03 5.52
CA ALA A 12 1.62 -5.86 5.20
C ALA A 12 2.23 -4.60 5.84
N LEU A 13 1.49 -3.48 5.89
CA LEU A 13 1.95 -2.26 6.57
C LEU A 13 2.12 -2.47 8.08
N LEU A 14 1.18 -3.18 8.71
CA LEU A 14 1.28 -3.54 10.13
C LEU A 14 2.50 -4.42 10.40
N ASP A 15 2.78 -5.39 9.53
CA ASP A 15 3.96 -6.26 9.63
C ASP A 15 5.27 -5.48 9.47
N LEU A 16 5.34 -4.55 8.51
CA LEU A 16 6.51 -3.68 8.34
C LEU A 16 6.76 -2.82 9.59
N ARG A 17 5.70 -2.26 10.19
CA ARG A 17 5.81 -1.49 11.44
C ARG A 17 6.24 -2.37 12.61
N ARG A 18 5.70 -3.57 12.73
CA ARG A 18 6.11 -4.57 13.74
C ARG A 18 7.58 -4.95 13.62
N HIS A 19 8.09 -5.04 12.40
CA HIS A 19 9.50 -5.34 12.13
C HIS A 19 10.42 -4.10 12.17
N GLY A 20 9.91 -2.93 12.58
CA GLY A 20 10.68 -1.68 12.64
C GLY A 20 11.15 -1.18 11.27
N ARG A 21 10.53 -1.62 10.18
CA ARG A 21 10.81 -1.16 8.80
C ARG A 21 10.03 0.09 8.42
N LEU A 22 8.97 0.38 9.17
CA LEU A 22 8.26 1.66 9.13
C LEU A 22 8.35 2.30 10.53
N PRO A 23 8.49 3.64 10.61
CA PRO A 23 8.42 4.36 11.88
C PRO A 23 7.13 4.05 12.64
N ALA A 24 7.22 3.93 13.97
CA ALA A 24 6.07 3.62 14.82
C ALA A 24 5.04 4.77 14.89
N ASP A 25 5.41 5.96 14.45
CA ASP A 25 4.57 7.16 14.38
C ASP A 25 4.16 7.51 12.94
N ALA A 26 4.61 6.73 11.95
CA ALA A 26 4.24 6.94 10.56
C ALA A 26 2.72 6.87 10.39
N ALA A 27 2.14 7.94 9.84
CA ALA A 27 0.75 7.97 9.44
C ALA A 27 0.53 6.95 8.30
N LEU A 28 -0.39 6.01 8.50
CA LEU A 28 -0.77 5.07 7.45
C LEU A 28 -1.79 5.76 6.53
N PRO A 29 -1.47 6.03 5.26
CA PRO A 29 -2.38 6.70 4.35
C PRO A 29 -3.51 5.77 3.91
N GLU A 30 -4.54 6.34 3.31
CA GLU A 30 -5.57 5.57 2.65
C GLU A 30 -5.00 4.70 1.51
N ILE A 31 -5.41 3.43 1.47
CA ILE A 31 -4.98 2.47 0.46
C ILE A 31 -5.88 2.58 -0.77
N LEU A 32 -5.40 3.29 -1.78
CA LEU A 32 -6.06 3.46 -3.07
C LEU A 32 -5.60 2.37 -4.06
N ILE A 33 -6.57 1.71 -4.69
CA ILE A 33 -6.31 0.64 -5.68
C ILE A 33 -7.10 0.90 -6.95
N ASP A 34 -6.36 1.10 -8.03
CA ASP A 34 -6.88 1.44 -9.35
C ASP A 34 -6.51 0.38 -10.39
N ARG A 35 -7.22 0.40 -11.52
CA ARG A 35 -6.82 -0.39 -12.68
C ARG A 35 -5.54 0.20 -13.27
N THR A 36 -4.64 -0.66 -13.72
CA THR A 36 -3.47 -0.24 -14.48
C THR A 36 -3.88 0.38 -15.81
N ARG A 37 -3.02 1.25 -16.33
CA ARG A 37 -3.21 1.89 -17.65
C ARG A 37 -2.70 1.02 -18.80
N THR A 38 -1.71 0.17 -18.53
CA THR A 38 -1.09 -0.76 -19.48
C THR A 38 -1.18 -2.18 -18.94
N PRO A 39 -1.53 -3.18 -19.77
CA PRO A 39 -1.64 -4.58 -19.34
C PRO A 39 -0.34 -5.17 -18.79
N GLU A 40 0.82 -4.65 -19.24
CA GLU A 40 2.16 -5.08 -18.81
C GLU A 40 2.42 -4.86 -17.32
N HIS A 41 1.69 -3.95 -16.66
CA HIS A 41 1.81 -3.68 -15.23
C HIS A 41 0.85 -4.50 -14.37
N GLY A 42 0.18 -5.50 -14.95
CA GLY A 42 -0.82 -6.32 -14.27
C GLY A 42 -2.20 -5.67 -14.27
N GLU A 43 -3.09 -6.13 -13.39
CA GLU A 43 -4.49 -5.70 -13.37
C GLU A 43 -4.79 -4.50 -12.47
N TYR A 44 -4.00 -4.34 -11.40
CA TYR A 44 -4.21 -3.33 -10.37
C TYR A 44 -2.90 -2.65 -9.98
N ALA A 45 -2.98 -1.38 -9.60
CA ALA A 45 -1.86 -0.61 -9.09
C ALA A 45 -2.28 0.23 -7.87
N THR A 46 -1.29 0.62 -7.06
CA THR A 46 -1.45 1.52 -5.92
C THR A 46 -0.26 2.48 -5.83
N ASN A 47 -0.52 3.72 -5.40
CA ASN A 47 0.52 4.72 -5.13
C ASN A 47 0.99 4.73 -3.67
N LEU A 48 0.59 3.73 -2.88
CA LEU A 48 0.84 3.65 -1.43
C LEU A 48 2.30 3.92 -1.04
N ALA A 49 3.26 3.31 -1.75
CA ALA A 49 4.69 3.52 -1.48
C ALA A 49 5.13 4.97 -1.68
N LEU A 50 4.62 5.64 -2.71
CA LEU A 50 4.92 7.05 -2.97
C LEU A 50 4.29 7.95 -1.90
N THR A 51 3.07 7.64 -1.46
CA THR A 51 2.40 8.40 -0.41
C THR A 51 3.09 8.27 0.95
N LEU A 52 3.60 7.07 1.27
CA LEU A 52 4.37 6.83 2.50
C LEU A 52 5.75 7.50 2.51
N ALA A 53 6.32 7.77 1.34
CA ALA A 53 7.61 8.42 1.20
C ALA A 53 7.54 9.96 1.22
N LYS A 54 6.34 10.54 1.27
CA LYS A 54 6.18 11.99 1.36
C LYS A 54 6.62 12.49 2.75
N PRO A 55 7.29 13.66 2.82
CA PRO A 55 7.76 14.24 4.06
C PRO A 55 6.61 14.69 4.98
#